data_AF-A0A7G6U7U9-F1
#
_entry.id   AF-A0A7G6U7U9-F1
#
_cell.length_a   1.000
_cell.length_b   1.000
_cell.length_c   1.000
_cell.angle_alpha   90.00
_cell.angle_beta   90.00
_cell.angle_gamma   90.00
#
_symmetry.space_group_name_H-M   'P 1'
#
loop_
_entity.id
_entity.type
_entity.pdbx_description
1 polymer ?
#
loop_
_entity_poly.entity_id
_entity_poly.type
_entity_poly.pdbx_seq_one_letter_code
_entity_poly.pdbx_strand_id
1 'polypeptide(L)'
;MSIARDVIRSTRGRVVLAVIAVWAAFQGWLSIEAPGKISKELAGASDKVNIQIDMPFTPERFHVLAFQKYGRIAGADDHSIGLRGVKRTDLNAVARPYWVTSVGPIKEED
;
A
#
# COMPACT_ATOMS: atom_id res chain seq x y z
N MET A 1 -14.71 22.31 32.84
CA MET A 1 -14.83 22.47 31.37
C MET A 1 -14.13 21.28 30.72
N SER A 2 -14.78 20.58 29.79
CA SER A 2 -14.18 19.42 29.11
C SER A 2 -13.96 19.77 27.65
N ILE A 3 -12.70 19.86 27.26
CA ILE A 3 -12.26 20.23 25.90
C ILE A 3 -12.93 19.32 24.85
N ALA A 4 -13.11 18.03 25.15
CA ALA A 4 -13.80 17.09 24.27
C ALA A 4 -15.25 17.49 24.00
N ARG A 5 -15.96 17.97 25.02
CA ARG A 5 -17.37 18.40 24.91
C ARG A 5 -17.49 19.69 24.08
N ASP A 6 -16.50 20.57 24.19
CA ASP A 6 -16.45 21.85 23.46
C ASP A 6 -16.10 21.63 21.98
N VAL A 7 -15.18 20.71 21.67
CA VAL A 7 -14.86 20.29 20.29
C VAL A 7 -16.08 19.67 19.61
N ILE A 8 -16.83 18.81 20.29
CA ILE A 8 -18.03 18.16 19.73
C ILE A 8 -19.18 19.17 19.51
N ARG A 9 -19.26 20.24 20.31
CA ARG A 9 -20.33 21.25 20.19
C ARG A 9 -20.03 22.32 19.15
N SER A 10 -18.76 22.60 18.87
CA SER A 10 -18.33 23.59 17.87
C SER A 10 -18.46 23.07 16.44
N THR A 11 -19.00 23.89 15.52
CA THR A 11 -19.05 23.57 14.08
C THR A 11 -17.65 23.30 13.52
N ARG A 12 -16.64 24.07 13.91
CA ARG A 12 -15.24 23.86 13.47
C ARG A 12 -14.69 22.52 13.96
N GLY A 13 -14.98 22.16 15.21
CA GLY A 13 -14.55 20.88 15.79
C GLY A 13 -15.22 19.69 15.11
N ARG A 14 -16.53 19.79 14.81
CA ARG A 14 -17.25 18.77 14.04
C ARG A 14 -16.69 18.58 12.63
N VAL A 15 -16.34 19.66 11.93
CA VAL A 15 -15.71 19.58 10.59
C VAL A 15 -14.39 18.82 10.67
N VAL A 16 -13.52 19.15 11.62
CA VAL A 16 -12.24 18.44 11.81
C VAL A 16 -12.49 16.95 12.11
N LEU A 17 -13.42 16.63 13.01
CA LEU A 17 -13.78 15.25 13.34
C LEU A 17 -14.32 14.50 12.11
N ALA A 18 -15.14 15.15 11.28
CA ALA A 18 -15.64 14.55 10.05
C ALA A 18 -14.51 14.23 9.06
N VAL A 19 -13.55 15.14 8.88
CA VAL A 19 -12.37 14.90 8.04
C VAL A 19 -11.54 13.73 8.58
N ILE A 20 -11.32 13.67 9.89
CA ILE A 20 -10.61 12.54 10.53
C ILE A 20 -11.36 11.23 10.30
N ALA A 21 -12.70 11.24 10.45
CA ALA A 21 -13.53 10.06 10.23
C ALA A 21 -13.45 9.55 8.78
N VAL A 22 -13.55 10.46 7.80
CA VAL A 22 -13.40 10.11 6.38
C VAL A 22 -12.00 9.57 6.08
N TRP A 23 -10.96 10.22 6.61
CA TRP A 23 -9.59 9.74 6.45
C TRP A 23 -9.40 8.34 7.06
N ALA A 24 -9.92 8.10 8.27
CA ALA A 24 -9.85 6.79 8.92
C ALA A 24 -10.62 5.72 8.12
N ALA A 25 -11.80 6.05 7.59
CA ALA A 25 -12.56 5.17 6.72
C ALA A 25 -11.76 4.81 5.45
N PHE A 26 -11.11 5.79 4.83
CA PHE A 26 -10.24 5.56 3.67
C PHE A 26 -9.03 4.68 4.02
N GLN A 27 -8.36 4.94 5.14
CA GLN A 27 -7.25 4.11 5.63
C GLN A 27 -7.69 2.67 5.94
N GLY A 28 -8.91 2.49 6.44
CA GLY A 28 -9.52 1.18 6.69
C GLY A 28 -9.85 0.44 5.39
N TRP A 29 -10.45 1.13 4.42
CA TRP A 29 -10.75 0.58 3.10
C TRP A 29 -9.49 0.04 2.42
N LEU A 30 -8.40 0.82 2.39
CA LEU A 30 -7.13 0.38 1.81
C LEU A 30 -6.59 -0.89 2.47
N SER A 31 -6.75 -1.04 3.79
CA SER A 31 -6.31 -2.24 4.52
C SER A 31 -7.16 -3.47 4.23
N ILE A 32 -8.46 -3.30 3.96
CA ILE A 32 -9.38 -4.38 3.59
C ILE A 32 -9.12 -4.84 2.16
N GLU A 33 -8.83 -3.90 1.25
CA GLU A 33 -8.61 -4.19 -0.17
C GLU A 33 -7.24 -4.82 -0.44
N ALA A 34 -6.21 -4.46 0.34
CA ALA A 34 -4.82 -4.86 0.09
C ALA A 34 -4.61 -6.38 -0.12
N PRO A 35 -5.17 -7.29 0.70
CA PRO A 35 -4.97 -8.73 0.52
C PRO A 35 -5.52 -9.24 -0.82
N GLY A 36 -6.57 -8.60 -1.36
CA GLY A 36 -7.18 -8.97 -2.64
C GLY A 36 -6.29 -8.68 -3.85
N LYS A 37 -5.26 -7.84 -3.70
CA LYS A 37 -4.32 -7.48 -4.77
C LYS A 37 -3.13 -8.43 -4.87
N ILE A 38 -2.95 -9.33 -3.90
CA ILE A 38 -1.79 -10.21 -3.80
C ILE A 38 -2.07 -11.53 -4.53
N SER A 39 -1.20 -11.92 -5.47
CA SER A 39 -1.29 -13.19 -6.18
C SER A 39 -1.17 -14.39 -5.23
N LYS A 40 -2.01 -15.41 -5.46
CA LYS A 40 -1.96 -16.69 -4.73
C LYS A 40 -0.63 -17.43 -4.93
N GLU A 41 0.09 -17.17 -6.02
CA GLU A 41 1.39 -17.78 -6.30
C GLU A 41 2.45 -17.38 -5.28
N LEU A 42 2.27 -16.23 -4.62
CA LEU A 42 3.15 -15.79 -3.55
C LEU A 42 2.93 -16.58 -2.24
N ALA A 43 1.88 -17.41 -2.13
CA ALA A 43 1.52 -18.15 -0.90
C ALA A 43 2.45 -19.32 -0.50
N GLY A 44 3.60 -19.52 -1.17
CA GLY A 44 4.54 -20.61 -0.92
C GLY A 44 5.29 -20.63 0.43
N ALA A 45 6.27 -21.53 0.59
CA ALA A 45 6.96 -21.77 1.88
C ALA A 45 8.05 -20.75 2.25
N SER A 46 8.54 -19.94 1.31
CA SER A 46 9.68 -19.03 1.57
C SER A 46 9.26 -17.80 2.38
N ASP A 47 10.03 -17.48 3.42
CA ASP A 47 9.85 -16.28 4.26
C ASP A 47 10.05 -14.98 3.45
N LYS A 48 10.94 -15.02 2.46
CA LYS A 48 11.18 -13.91 1.54
C LYS A 48 10.78 -14.28 0.12
N VAL A 49 10.14 -13.35 -0.56
CA VAL A 49 9.66 -13.50 -1.93
C VAL A 49 10.17 -12.37 -2.81
N ASN A 50 10.31 -12.66 -4.10
CA ASN A 50 10.56 -11.67 -5.12
C ASN A 50 9.22 -11.34 -5.76
N ILE A 51 8.91 -10.05 -5.86
CA ILE A 51 7.61 -9.58 -6.29
C ILE A 51 7.74 -8.54 -7.39
N GLN A 52 6.68 -8.43 -8.18
CA GLN A 52 6.43 -7.33 -9.08
C GLN A 52 5.16 -6.63 -8.64
N ILE A 53 5.24 -5.31 -8.55
CA ILE A 53 4.13 -4.43 -8.22
C ILE A 53 3.66 -3.78 -9.51
N ASP A 54 2.42 -4.02 -9.90
CA ASP A 54 1.84 -3.38 -11.09
C ASP A 54 1.01 -2.15 -10.69
N MET A 55 1.06 -1.13 -11.52
CA MET A 55 0.38 0.17 -11.35
C MET A 55 -0.26 0.59 -12.67
N PRO A 56 -1.32 1.42 -12.65
CA PRO A 56 -2.02 1.84 -13.86
C PRO A 56 -1.29 2.98 -14.62
N PHE A 57 -0.07 3.31 -14.23
CA PHE A 57 0.76 4.37 -14.80
C PHE A 57 2.25 4.08 -14.58
N THR A 58 3.10 4.86 -15.24
CA THR A 58 4.56 4.76 -15.09
C THR A 58 5.04 5.25 -13.73
N PRO A 59 5.79 4.42 -12.99
CA PRO A 59 6.26 4.79 -11.66
C PRO A 59 7.26 5.94 -11.69
N GLU A 60 6.89 7.06 -11.09
CA GLU A 60 7.85 8.09 -10.75
C GLU A 60 8.77 7.69 -9.59
N ARG A 61 9.87 8.44 -9.41
CA ARG A 61 10.90 8.19 -8.38
C ARG A 61 10.33 8.01 -6.98
N PHE A 62 9.28 8.74 -6.60
CA PHE A 62 8.70 8.62 -5.27
C PHE A 62 8.02 7.26 -5.04
N HIS A 63 7.44 6.64 -6.07
CA HIS A 63 6.86 5.30 -5.98
C HIS A 63 7.94 4.27 -5.71
N VAL A 64 9.05 4.36 -6.44
CA VAL A 64 10.22 3.49 -6.25
C VAL A 64 10.77 3.63 -4.83
N LEU A 65 10.98 4.87 -4.36
CA LEU A 65 11.47 5.16 -3.01
C LEU A 65 10.51 4.65 -1.92
N ALA A 66 9.20 4.71 -2.14
CA ALA A 66 8.20 4.22 -1.19
C ALA A 66 8.33 2.71 -0.93
N PHE A 67 8.76 1.95 -1.94
CA PHE A 67 8.92 0.49 -1.84
C PHE A 67 10.32 0.03 -1.43
N GLN A 68 11.36 0.86 -1.58
CA GLN A 68 12.75 0.54 -1.18
C GLN A 68 12.91 0.07 0.26
N LYS A 69 12.01 0.45 1.17
CA LYS A 69 12.05 0.01 2.57
C LYS A 69 11.62 -1.45 2.78
N TYR A 70 10.95 -2.08 1.81
CA TYR A 70 10.44 -3.45 1.92
C TYR A 70 11.35 -4.49 1.26
N GLY A 71 12.26 -4.06 0.38
CA GLY A 71 13.15 -4.95 -0.35
C GLY A 71 14.10 -4.18 -1.25
N ARG A 72 14.89 -4.91 -2.04
CA ARG A 72 15.83 -4.32 -2.99
C ARG A 72 15.13 -4.12 -4.33
N ILE A 73 15.24 -2.94 -4.92
CA ILE A 73 14.70 -2.67 -6.26
C ILE A 73 15.47 -3.52 -7.27
N ALA A 74 14.74 -4.27 -8.09
CA ALA A 74 15.28 -5.10 -9.16
C ALA A 74 15.16 -4.44 -10.54
N GLY A 75 14.23 -3.51 -10.67
CA GLY A 75 13.90 -2.79 -11.90
C GLY A 75 12.61 -2.02 -11.73
N ALA A 76 12.35 -1.10 -12.64
CA ALA A 76 11.05 -0.47 -12.79
C ALA A 76 10.79 -0.31 -14.30
N ASP A 77 9.65 -0.80 -14.74
CA ASP A 77 9.24 -0.78 -16.14
C ASP A 77 8.11 0.25 -16.31
N ASP A 78 7.53 0.30 -17.51
CA ASP A 78 6.50 1.28 -17.88
C ASP A 78 5.29 1.29 -16.93
N HIS A 79 4.99 0.18 -16.25
CA HIS A 79 3.84 0.04 -15.34
C HIS A 79 4.14 -0.81 -14.11
N SER A 80 5.41 -1.12 -13.85
CA SER A 80 5.79 -2.12 -12.84
C SER A 80 7.00 -1.68 -12.01
N ILE A 81 7.08 -2.16 -10.76
CA ILE A 81 8.31 -2.12 -9.95
C ILE A 81 8.62 -3.53 -9.46
N GLY A 82 9.80 -4.02 -9.82
CA GLY A 82 10.34 -5.27 -9.30
C GLY A 82 11.04 -5.07 -7.96
N LEU A 83 10.72 -5.90 -6.97
CA LEU A 83 11.43 -5.97 -5.69
C LEU A 83 11.88 -7.39 -5.38
N ARG A 84 13.11 -7.50 -4.85
CA ARG A 84 13.69 -8.76 -4.41
C ARG A 84 13.84 -8.81 -2.90
N GLY A 85 13.59 -9.99 -2.34
CA GLY A 85 13.80 -10.29 -0.93
C GLY A 85 12.80 -9.61 0.02
N VAL A 86 11.57 -9.38 -0.44
CA VAL A 86 10.49 -8.80 0.36
C VAL A 86 10.01 -9.83 1.37
N LYS A 87 9.84 -9.43 2.64
CA LYS A 87 9.26 -10.32 3.65
C LYS A 87 7.80 -10.61 3.33
N ARG A 88 7.38 -11.86 3.45
CA ARG A 88 5.99 -12.28 3.23
C ARG A 88 4.99 -11.51 4.12
N THR A 89 5.40 -11.18 5.33
CA THR A 89 4.59 -10.38 6.28
C THR A 89 4.33 -8.96 5.80
N ASP A 90 5.17 -8.44 4.92
CA ASP A 90 5.10 -7.05 4.44
C ASP A 90 4.26 -6.93 3.16
N LEU A 91 3.82 -8.04 2.55
CA LEU A 91 3.06 -8.02 1.28
C LEU A 91 1.77 -7.20 1.37
N ASN A 92 1.05 -7.28 2.50
CA ASN A 92 -0.13 -6.45 2.71
C ASN A 92 0.23 -4.95 2.76
N ALA A 93 1.37 -4.61 3.36
CA ALA A 93 1.83 -3.23 3.42
C ALA A 93 2.26 -2.70 2.05
N VAL A 94 2.84 -3.58 1.22
CA VAL A 94 3.18 -3.29 -0.18
C VAL A 94 1.93 -3.10 -1.05
N ALA A 95 0.90 -3.93 -0.86
CA ALA A 95 -0.34 -3.87 -1.65
C ALA A 95 -1.31 -2.73 -1.23
N ARG A 96 -1.13 -2.18 -0.03
CA ARG A 96 -2.04 -1.19 0.57
C ARG A 96 -2.17 0.14 -0.16
N PRO A 97 -1.12 0.74 -0.77
CA PRO A 97 -1.27 2.03 -1.43
C PRO A 97 -2.32 2.00 -2.53
N TYR A 98 -3.10 3.07 -2.67
CA TYR A 98 -4.22 3.12 -3.61
C TYR A 98 -3.79 3.00 -5.08
N TRP A 99 -2.53 3.35 -5.39
CA TRP A 99 -1.97 3.27 -6.73
C TRP A 99 -1.49 1.87 -7.12
N VAL A 100 -1.43 0.92 -6.19
CA VAL A 100 -1.06 -0.48 -6.49
C VAL A 100 -2.30 -1.21 -7.01
N THR A 101 -2.15 -1.83 -8.18
CA THR A 101 -3.20 -2.64 -8.81
C THR A 101 -3.05 -4.12 -8.46
N SER A 102 -1.83 -4.66 -8.58
CA SER A 102 -1.54 -6.06 -8.26
C SER A 102 -0.13 -6.25 -7.73
N VAL A 103 0.05 -7.30 -6.93
CA VAL A 103 1.35 -7.78 -6.45
C VAL A 103 1.50 -9.25 -6.82
N GLY A 104 2.37 -9.55 -7.77
CA GLY A 104 2.62 -10.89 -8.28
C GLY A 104 4.08 -11.32 -8.14
N PRO A 105 4.44 -12.55 -8.55
CA PRO A 105 5.84 -12.90 -8.76
C PRO A 105 6.46 -12.04 -9.86
N ILE A 106 7.79 -11.90 -9.84
CA ILE A 106 8.52 -11.24 -10.94
C ILE A 106 8.27 -12.04 -12.22
N LYS A 107 7.78 -11.35 -13.26
CA LYS A 107 7.72 -11.91 -14.61
C LYS A 107 9.12 -11.79 -15.20
N GLU A 108 9.69 -12.91 -15.64
CA GLU A 108 10.92 -12.86 -16.43
C GLU A 108 10.55 -12.21 -17.78
N GLU A 109 11.27 -11.14 -18.15
CA GLU A 109 11.21 -10.63 -19.52
C GLU A 109 11.95 -11.64 -20.41
N ASP A 110 11.23 -12.26 -21.36
CA ASP A 110 11.80 -13.09 -22.43
C ASP A 110 12.66 -12.24 -23.40
#